data_AF-A0A9W8UM43-F1
#
_entry.id   AF-A0A9W8UM43-F1
#
_cell.length_a   1.000
_cell.length_b   1.000
_cell.length_c   1.000
_cell.angle_alpha   90.00
_cell.angle_beta   90.00
_cell.angle_gamma   90.00
#
_symmetry.space_group_name_H-M   'P 1'
#
loop_
_entity.id
_entity.type
_entity.pdbx_description
1 polymer ?
#
loop_
_entity_poly.entity_id
_entity_poly.type
_entity_poly.pdbx_seq_one_letter_code
_entity_poly.pdbx_strand_id
1 'polypeptide(L)'
;MQPNLGLLPCLFFASLALGIMTQLAQRGDIEDYVATFREQIPLHDGIVPGRKNVKTAFLPSVPAANEDLSRAVTFARRGDLDSARAIAALYAYVVVEYQDIGQGRNRDYLILREEADERGACRRNWGMFVFAKFGPRGSSYGTPLSIQVPHPLFDMNTPELGIRAFIETNADSFFIAGIHRYSTEAAKTSSTWSNATSSDMAHNEHSLFLQLAEDFTRPAAFNRYRGLRATTVIQIHGFGNSDMEDGKWTYNPKRTYPQIILSNGDESLQGKRVAILDMLSHEFWKRASAGNDQKMTTGVYNGWEFGDLGATGNIVGRCIRARGDGSTFIHIETDPSIRVTDGWAKVRQIDARADRAEKYRRFGRTLRLVLTADDGPAQFIVQKL
;
A
#
# COMPACT_ATOMS: atom_id res chain seq x y z
N MET A 1 -35.33 -69.07 7.38
CA MET A 1 -35.91 -68.17 8.40
C MET A 1 -34.76 -67.55 9.17
N GLN A 2 -34.72 -66.22 9.28
CA GLN A 2 -33.60 -65.42 9.80
C GLN A 2 -33.19 -65.79 11.24
N PRO A 3 -31.96 -65.43 11.64
CA PRO A 3 -31.88 -64.33 12.61
C PRO A 3 -30.76 -63.30 12.37
N ASN A 4 -31.10 -62.06 12.71
CA ASN A 4 -30.31 -60.92 13.21
C ASN A 4 -28.77 -60.93 13.11
N LEU A 5 -28.24 -59.96 12.36
CA LEU A 5 -26.88 -59.43 12.52
C LEU A 5 -26.96 -58.01 13.09
N GLY A 6 -26.59 -57.88 14.37
CA GLY A 6 -26.32 -56.62 15.05
C GLY A 6 -24.85 -56.22 14.94
N LEU A 7 -24.63 -54.92 14.83
CA LEU A 7 -23.38 -54.16 14.67
C LEU A 7 -22.30 -54.40 15.75
N LEU A 8 -21.02 -54.30 15.35
CA LEU A 8 -19.91 -53.57 16.02
C LEU A 8 -18.64 -53.61 15.11
N PRO A 9 -17.67 -52.68 15.25
CA PRO A 9 -17.28 -51.77 14.17
C PRO A 9 -15.83 -51.95 13.67
N CYS A 10 -15.61 -51.61 12.41
CA CYS A 10 -14.27 -51.47 11.83
C CYS A 10 -13.57 -50.20 12.37
N LEU A 11 -12.44 -50.43 13.04
CA LEU A 11 -11.44 -49.40 13.37
C LEU A 11 -10.86 -48.81 12.07
N PHE A 12 -11.21 -47.55 11.78
CA PHE A 12 -10.49 -46.73 10.81
C PHE A 12 -9.30 -46.07 11.51
N PHE A 13 -8.09 -46.60 11.27
CA PHE A 13 -6.87 -45.84 11.48
C PHE A 13 -6.75 -44.80 10.36
N ALA A 14 -7.11 -43.55 10.65
CA ALA A 14 -6.74 -42.42 9.81
C ALA A 14 -5.28 -42.04 10.13
N SER A 15 -4.37 -42.47 9.26
CA SER A 15 -2.98 -42.01 9.25
C SER A 15 -2.96 -40.52 8.89
N LEU A 16 -2.60 -39.67 9.86
CA LEU A 16 -2.35 -38.26 9.67
C LEU A 16 -1.03 -38.09 8.90
N ALA A 17 -1.11 -38.09 7.57
CA ALA A 17 0.03 -37.70 6.74
C ALA A 17 0.16 -36.17 6.82
N LEU A 18 1.14 -35.68 7.59
CA LEU A 18 1.68 -34.33 7.44
C LEU A 18 2.38 -34.25 6.08
N GLY A 19 1.61 -34.02 5.03
CA GLY A 19 2.16 -33.59 3.75
C GLY A 19 2.57 -32.14 3.88
N ILE A 20 3.87 -31.86 3.77
CA ILE A 20 4.36 -30.53 3.40
C ILE A 20 3.83 -30.28 1.99
N MET A 21 2.63 -29.70 1.87
CA MET A 21 2.16 -29.20 0.59
C MET A 21 3.03 -28.00 0.25
N THR A 22 4.01 -28.20 -0.62
CA THR A 22 4.62 -27.12 -1.38
C THR A 22 3.49 -26.46 -2.18
N GLN A 23 2.93 -25.39 -1.63
CA GLN A 23 1.93 -24.61 -2.36
C GLN A 23 2.64 -24.05 -3.60
N LEU A 24 2.22 -24.51 -4.78
CA LEU A 24 2.73 -24.03 -6.06
C LEU A 24 2.59 -22.50 -6.12
N ALA A 25 3.57 -21.85 -6.74
CA ALA A 25 3.52 -20.41 -6.97
C ALA A 25 2.22 -20.04 -7.69
N GLN A 26 1.53 -19.03 -7.16
CA GLN A 26 0.35 -18.47 -7.82
C GLN A 26 0.80 -17.61 -9.01
N ARG A 27 -0.05 -17.47 -10.02
CA ARG A 27 0.28 -16.75 -11.25
C ARG A 27 -0.93 -16.00 -11.79
N GLY A 28 -0.73 -14.77 -12.25
CA GLY A 28 -1.80 -13.92 -12.80
C GLY A 28 -1.36 -12.48 -13.01
N ASP A 29 -2.30 -11.55 -13.21
CA ASP A 29 -2.02 -10.12 -13.19
C ASP A 29 -2.01 -9.62 -11.74
N ILE A 30 -0.94 -8.93 -11.33
CA ILE A 30 -0.86 -8.36 -9.98
C ILE A 30 -1.89 -7.23 -9.76
N GLU A 31 -2.31 -6.51 -10.82
CA GLU A 31 -3.37 -5.49 -10.74
C GLU A 31 -4.69 -6.14 -10.31
N ASP A 32 -5.05 -7.28 -10.93
CA ASP A 32 -6.27 -8.03 -10.61
C ASP A 32 -6.22 -8.67 -9.22
N TYR A 33 -5.04 -9.13 -8.78
CA TYR A 33 -4.84 -9.65 -7.43
C TYR A 33 -5.12 -8.59 -6.36
N VAL A 34 -4.58 -7.38 -6.56
CA VAL A 34 -4.79 -6.26 -5.66
C VAL A 34 -6.23 -5.75 -5.70
N ALA A 35 -6.85 -5.72 -6.89
CA ALA A 35 -8.27 -5.40 -7.01
C ALA A 35 -9.16 -6.39 -6.25
N THR A 36 -8.87 -7.69 -6.35
CA THR A 36 -9.59 -8.74 -5.60
C THR A 36 -9.43 -8.58 -4.09
N PHE A 37 -8.22 -8.23 -3.62
CA PHE A 37 -8.00 -7.92 -2.21
C PHE A 37 -8.82 -6.70 -1.77
N ARG A 38 -8.84 -5.63 -2.58
CA ARG A 38 -9.60 -4.40 -2.28
C ARG A 38 -11.09 -4.68 -2.07
N GLU A 39 -11.68 -5.58 -2.84
CA GLU A 39 -13.09 -5.97 -2.72
C GLU A 39 -13.41 -6.68 -1.39
N GLN A 40 -12.40 -7.15 -0.66
CA GLN A 40 -12.55 -7.82 0.63
C GLN A 40 -12.32 -6.88 1.83
N ILE A 41 -11.89 -5.64 1.58
CA ILE A 41 -11.59 -4.68 2.63
C ILE A 41 -12.89 -4.25 3.32
N PRO A 42 -13.02 -4.41 4.65
CA PRO A 42 -14.22 -4.00 5.37
C PRO A 42 -14.42 -2.48 5.36
N LEU A 43 -15.69 -2.06 5.21
CA LEU A 43 -16.12 -0.66 5.27
C LEU A 43 -15.99 -0.09 6.69
N HIS A 44 -16.26 1.21 6.84
CA HIS A 44 -16.17 1.91 8.13
C HIS A 44 -17.06 1.30 9.23
N ASP A 45 -18.16 0.64 8.87
CA ASP A 45 -19.10 -0.02 9.78
C ASP A 45 -18.84 -1.54 9.92
N GLY A 46 -17.71 -1.99 9.39
CA GLY A 46 -17.23 -3.37 9.43
C GLY A 46 -17.86 -4.29 8.38
N ILE A 47 -18.80 -3.83 7.55
CA ILE A 47 -19.38 -4.66 6.48
C ILE A 47 -18.30 -5.08 5.49
N VAL A 48 -18.23 -6.37 5.20
CA VAL A 48 -17.38 -6.90 4.13
C VAL A 48 -18.14 -6.84 2.80
N PRO A 49 -17.67 -6.09 1.79
CA PRO A 49 -18.36 -5.98 0.51
C PRO A 49 -18.60 -7.36 -0.15
N GLY A 50 -19.76 -7.51 -0.80
CA GLY A 50 -20.14 -8.76 -1.47
C GLY A 50 -20.48 -9.93 -0.55
N ARG A 51 -20.38 -9.78 0.78
CA ARG A 51 -20.67 -10.84 1.76
C ARG A 51 -21.91 -10.49 2.59
N LYS A 52 -22.97 -11.29 2.47
CA LYS A 52 -24.22 -11.08 3.22
C LYS A 52 -24.00 -11.37 4.70
N ASN A 53 -24.35 -10.42 5.56
CA ASN A 53 -24.31 -10.54 7.03
C ASN A 53 -22.91 -10.85 7.61
N VAL A 54 -21.85 -10.52 6.88
CA VAL A 54 -20.47 -10.67 7.37
C VAL A 54 -19.96 -9.31 7.78
N LYS A 55 -19.58 -9.19 9.05
CA LYS A 55 -18.92 -8.02 9.62
C LYS A 55 -17.62 -8.42 10.30
N THR A 56 -16.63 -7.56 10.19
CA THR A 56 -15.37 -7.67 10.93
C THR A 56 -14.91 -6.28 11.34
N ALA A 57 -13.96 -6.20 12.26
CA ALA A 57 -13.43 -4.94 12.77
C ALA A 57 -11.91 -4.98 12.74
N PHE A 58 -11.30 -3.80 12.84
CA PHE A 58 -9.88 -3.71 13.08
C PHE A 58 -9.55 -4.27 14.47
N LEU A 59 -8.68 -5.26 14.54
CA LEU A 59 -8.10 -5.67 15.81
C LEU A 59 -6.80 -4.89 16.04
N PRO A 60 -6.57 -4.35 17.24
CA PRO A 60 -5.36 -3.64 17.56
C PRO A 60 -4.11 -4.45 17.21
N SER A 61 -3.10 -3.75 16.71
CA SER A 61 -1.83 -4.39 16.38
C SER A 61 -1.13 -4.94 17.62
N VAL A 62 -0.49 -6.09 17.46
CA VAL A 62 0.19 -6.79 18.55
C VAL A 62 1.68 -6.79 18.26
N PRO A 63 2.54 -6.21 19.12
CA PRO A 63 3.98 -6.06 18.84
C PRO A 63 4.66 -7.37 18.45
N ALA A 64 4.44 -8.44 19.22
CA ALA A 64 5.00 -9.77 18.91
C ALA A 64 4.56 -10.31 17.54
N ALA A 65 3.29 -10.07 17.15
CA ALA A 65 2.81 -10.47 15.83
C ALA A 65 3.46 -9.64 14.71
N ASN A 66 3.66 -8.34 14.93
CA ASN A 66 4.33 -7.49 13.94
C ASN A 66 5.79 -7.92 13.72
N GLU A 67 6.52 -8.19 14.80
CA GLU A 67 7.90 -8.68 14.75
C GLU A 67 7.98 -10.04 14.05
N ASP A 68 7.08 -10.97 14.39
CA ASP A 68 7.02 -12.28 13.77
C ASP A 68 6.67 -12.21 12.29
N LEU A 69 5.72 -11.38 11.89
CA LEU A 69 5.35 -11.22 10.47
C LEU A 69 6.46 -10.52 9.67
N SER A 70 7.16 -9.55 10.25
CA SER A 70 8.38 -8.98 9.65
C SER A 70 9.48 -10.04 9.48
N ARG A 71 9.66 -10.91 10.47
CA ARG A 71 10.57 -12.05 10.40
C ARG A 71 10.14 -13.09 9.36
N ALA A 72 8.83 -13.32 9.18
CA ALA A 72 8.32 -14.19 8.13
C ALA A 72 8.67 -13.64 6.74
N VAL A 73 8.46 -12.35 6.48
CA VAL A 73 8.89 -11.71 5.22
C VAL A 73 10.40 -11.84 5.05
N THR A 74 11.16 -11.72 6.15
CA THR A 74 12.63 -11.89 6.13
C THR A 74 13.07 -13.27 5.65
N PHE A 75 12.47 -14.33 6.20
CA PHE A 75 12.73 -15.69 5.75
C PHE A 75 12.31 -15.89 4.30
N ALA A 76 11.13 -15.40 3.93
CA ALA A 76 10.60 -15.52 2.57
C ALA A 76 11.51 -14.86 1.52
N ARG A 77 12.00 -13.64 1.77
CA ARG A 77 12.91 -12.92 0.87
C ARG A 77 14.27 -13.62 0.71
N ARG A 78 14.65 -14.46 1.67
CA ARG A 78 15.87 -15.30 1.62
C ARG A 78 15.63 -16.68 1.00
N GLY A 79 14.40 -16.98 0.58
CA GLY A 79 14.01 -18.27 0.02
C GLY A 79 13.64 -19.34 1.05
N ASP A 80 13.67 -19.03 2.35
CA ASP A 80 13.21 -19.93 3.41
C ASP A 80 11.69 -19.78 3.59
N LEU A 81 10.95 -20.38 2.66
CA LEU A 81 9.49 -20.26 2.61
C LEU A 81 8.80 -21.10 3.68
N ASP A 82 9.41 -22.19 4.11
CA ASP A 82 8.81 -23.08 5.12
C ASP A 82 8.79 -22.39 6.48
N SER A 83 9.92 -21.79 6.90
CA SER A 83 9.96 -20.97 8.13
C SER A 83 9.01 -19.77 8.02
N ALA A 84 9.01 -19.09 6.88
CA ALA A 84 8.14 -17.93 6.66
C ALA A 84 6.66 -18.28 6.79
N ARG A 85 6.20 -19.35 6.14
CA ARG A 85 4.81 -19.80 6.17
C ARG A 85 4.42 -20.29 7.57
N ALA A 86 5.30 -21.03 8.25
CA ALA A 86 5.05 -21.51 9.60
C ALA A 86 4.82 -20.34 10.59
N ILE A 87 5.63 -19.28 10.51
CA ILE A 87 5.48 -18.10 11.37
C ILE A 87 4.23 -17.30 11.00
N ALA A 88 3.99 -17.06 9.72
CA ALA A 88 2.83 -16.29 9.26
C ALA A 88 1.50 -16.97 9.67
N ALA A 89 1.44 -18.30 9.59
CA ALA A 89 0.24 -19.07 9.94
C ALA A 89 -0.21 -18.90 11.40
N LEU A 90 0.71 -18.62 12.34
CA LEU A 90 0.39 -18.34 13.74
C LEU A 90 -0.55 -17.13 13.89
N TYR A 91 -0.53 -16.23 12.91
CA TYR A 91 -1.31 -15.00 12.91
C TYR A 91 -2.38 -14.99 11.81
N ALA A 92 -2.75 -16.15 11.25
CA ALA A 92 -3.67 -16.28 10.12
C ALA A 92 -3.20 -15.49 8.88
N TYR A 93 -1.89 -15.30 8.74
CA TYR A 93 -1.27 -14.73 7.55
C TYR A 93 -0.68 -15.83 6.68
N VAL A 94 -0.65 -15.58 5.38
CA VAL A 94 -0.03 -16.44 4.39
C VAL A 94 1.07 -15.71 3.65
N VAL A 95 2.12 -16.44 3.29
CA VAL A 95 3.18 -16.00 2.39
C VAL A 95 3.00 -16.71 1.06
N VAL A 96 2.62 -15.94 0.05
CA VAL A 96 2.35 -16.42 -1.30
C VAL A 96 3.51 -16.02 -2.21
N GLU A 97 4.08 -17.00 -2.92
CA GLU A 97 4.90 -16.70 -4.08
C GLU A 97 3.98 -16.44 -5.27
N TYR A 98 4.20 -15.32 -5.96
CA TYR A 98 3.35 -14.86 -7.04
C TYR A 98 4.15 -14.49 -8.28
N GLN A 99 3.83 -15.09 -9.42
CA GLN A 99 4.38 -14.72 -10.72
C GLN A 99 3.41 -13.79 -11.44
N ASP A 100 3.77 -12.51 -11.53
CA ASP A 100 3.04 -11.51 -12.31
C ASP A 100 3.32 -11.68 -13.80
N ILE A 101 2.28 -12.03 -14.51
CA ILE A 101 2.24 -12.18 -15.97
C ILE A 101 1.29 -11.19 -16.65
N GLY A 102 0.76 -10.23 -15.87
CA GLY A 102 -0.12 -9.19 -16.36
C GLY A 102 0.54 -8.39 -17.48
N GLN A 103 -0.20 -8.15 -18.57
CA GLN A 103 0.24 -7.33 -19.71
C GLN A 103 1.65 -7.71 -20.25
N GLY A 104 2.00 -9.00 -20.23
CA GLY A 104 3.29 -9.50 -20.73
C GLY A 104 4.48 -9.29 -19.79
N ARG A 105 4.23 -8.86 -18.55
CA ARG A 105 5.25 -8.85 -17.49
C ARG A 105 5.69 -10.28 -17.16
N ASN A 106 6.85 -10.40 -16.52
CA ASN A 106 7.32 -11.65 -15.92
C ASN A 106 8.14 -11.29 -14.69
N ARG A 107 7.44 -11.06 -13.57
CA ARG A 107 8.06 -10.64 -12.31
C ARG A 107 7.59 -11.51 -11.17
N ASP A 108 8.50 -11.84 -10.27
CA ASP A 108 8.17 -12.65 -9.11
C ASP A 108 8.08 -11.80 -7.85
N TYR A 109 7.00 -11.97 -7.11
CA TYR A 109 6.70 -11.29 -5.87
C TYR A 109 6.51 -12.29 -4.72
N LEU A 110 6.70 -11.79 -3.51
CA LEU A 110 6.25 -12.39 -2.26
C LEU A 110 5.11 -11.53 -1.73
N ILE A 111 3.97 -12.15 -1.45
CA ILE A 111 2.80 -11.47 -0.92
C ILE A 111 2.55 -11.99 0.48
N LEU A 112 2.60 -11.09 1.46
CA LEU A 112 2.12 -11.31 2.81
C LEU A 112 0.71 -10.73 2.92
N ARG A 113 -0.28 -11.55 3.24
CA ARG A 113 -1.65 -11.09 3.51
C ARG A 113 -2.33 -11.98 4.53
N GLU A 114 -3.36 -11.43 5.17
CA GLU A 114 -4.23 -12.24 6.01
C GLU A 114 -5.04 -13.21 5.14
N GLU A 115 -5.33 -14.38 5.68
CA GLU A 115 -6.26 -15.34 5.10
C GLU A 115 -7.64 -15.10 5.70
N ALA A 116 -8.62 -14.88 4.82
CA ALA A 116 -10.00 -14.76 5.23
C ALA A 116 -10.54 -16.13 5.70
N ASP A 117 -11.39 -16.11 6.71
CA ASP A 117 -12.07 -17.31 7.18
C ASP A 117 -13.09 -17.87 6.15
N GLU A 118 -13.76 -18.96 6.49
CA GLU A 118 -14.79 -19.59 5.65
C GLU A 118 -15.95 -18.65 5.25
N ARG A 119 -16.15 -17.55 6.00
CA ARG A 119 -17.18 -16.54 5.73
C ARG A 119 -16.64 -15.41 4.85
N GLY A 120 -15.35 -15.40 4.57
CA GLY A 120 -14.67 -14.36 3.81
C GLY A 120 -14.30 -13.14 4.65
N ALA A 121 -14.19 -13.29 5.98
CA ALA A 121 -13.74 -12.22 6.86
C ALA A 121 -12.29 -12.41 7.30
N CYS A 122 -11.48 -11.37 7.16
CA CYS A 122 -10.18 -11.30 7.82
C CYS A 122 -10.38 -10.95 9.30
N ARG A 123 -9.53 -11.50 10.18
CA ARG A 123 -9.68 -11.35 11.62
C ARG A 123 -9.09 -10.03 12.12
N ARG A 124 -7.93 -9.62 11.60
CA ARG A 124 -7.18 -8.45 12.08
C ARG A 124 -7.33 -7.24 11.16
N ASN A 125 -7.41 -7.50 9.86
CA ASN A 125 -7.55 -6.49 8.81
C ASN A 125 -6.38 -5.49 8.77
N TRP A 126 -5.14 -5.94 9.00
CA TRP A 126 -3.96 -5.05 9.00
C TRP A 126 -3.46 -4.70 7.59
N GLY A 127 -3.71 -5.55 6.59
CA GLY A 127 -3.38 -5.25 5.19
C GLY A 127 -2.72 -6.38 4.42
N MET A 128 -2.32 -6.02 3.20
CA MET A 128 -1.54 -6.84 2.28
C MET A 128 -0.26 -6.10 1.89
N PHE A 129 0.82 -6.86 1.81
CA PHE A 129 2.16 -6.35 1.57
C PHE A 129 2.83 -7.20 0.49
N VAL A 130 3.18 -6.56 -0.63
CA VAL A 130 3.84 -7.18 -1.78
C VAL A 130 5.30 -6.76 -1.77
N PHE A 131 6.21 -7.71 -1.98
CA PHE A 131 7.65 -7.49 -2.04
C PHE A 131 8.24 -8.14 -3.29
N ALA A 132 9.11 -7.42 -4.00
CA ALA A 132 9.92 -7.98 -5.08
C ALA A 132 10.86 -9.06 -4.52
N LYS A 133 10.93 -10.21 -5.22
CA LYS A 133 11.88 -11.27 -4.87
C LYS A 133 13.32 -10.81 -5.08
N PHE A 134 14.22 -11.44 -4.33
CA PHE A 134 15.65 -11.33 -4.57
C PHE A 134 16.09 -12.31 -5.65
N GLY A 135 16.96 -11.86 -6.54
CA GLY A 135 17.61 -12.72 -7.52
C GLY A 135 18.80 -13.50 -6.96
N PRO A 136 19.44 -14.37 -7.78
CA PRO A 136 20.50 -15.30 -7.36
C PRO A 136 21.74 -14.66 -6.71
N ARG A 137 21.91 -13.34 -6.83
CA ARG A 137 23.00 -12.56 -6.23
C ARG A 137 22.60 -11.77 -4.99
N GLY A 138 21.40 -12.04 -4.44
CA GLY A 138 20.87 -11.34 -3.27
C GLY A 138 20.39 -9.91 -3.52
N SER A 139 20.30 -9.49 -4.79
CA SER A 139 19.76 -8.17 -5.17
C SER A 139 18.25 -8.26 -5.40
N SER A 140 17.50 -7.25 -4.96
CA SER A 140 16.10 -7.11 -5.36
C SER A 140 15.94 -6.95 -6.86
N TYR A 141 14.89 -7.57 -7.40
CA TYR A 141 14.40 -7.27 -8.75
C TYR A 141 13.69 -5.90 -8.84
N GLY A 142 13.31 -5.31 -7.69
CA GLY A 142 12.71 -3.99 -7.60
C GLY A 142 13.73 -2.85 -7.48
N THR A 143 13.31 -1.66 -7.86
CA THR A 143 13.97 -0.38 -7.54
C THR A 143 13.76 -0.07 -6.05
N PRO A 144 14.63 0.72 -5.39
CA PRO A 144 14.52 1.03 -3.96
C PRO A 144 13.39 2.04 -3.70
N LEU A 145 12.16 1.63 -4.02
CA LEU A 145 10.92 2.37 -3.86
C LEU A 145 9.92 1.50 -3.10
N SER A 146 9.15 2.12 -2.21
CA SER A 146 8.01 1.49 -1.53
C SER A 146 6.76 2.33 -1.81
N ILE A 147 5.78 1.75 -2.50
CA ILE A 147 4.51 2.44 -2.78
C ILE A 147 3.48 2.03 -1.73
N GLN A 148 2.81 3.00 -1.12
CA GLN A 148 1.97 2.74 0.05
C GLN A 148 0.60 3.40 -0.10
N VAL A 149 -0.46 2.65 0.19
CA VAL A 149 -1.86 3.08 0.15
C VAL A 149 -2.49 2.82 1.53
N PRO A 150 -2.39 3.77 2.48
CA PRO A 150 -2.84 3.57 3.85
C PRO A 150 -4.36 3.68 4.01
N HIS A 151 -5.07 4.35 3.08
CA HIS A 151 -6.50 4.62 3.17
C HIS A 151 -7.29 4.12 1.93
N PRO A 152 -7.25 2.82 1.61
CA PRO A 152 -7.69 2.29 0.31
C PRO A 152 -9.20 2.44 0.00
N LEU A 153 -10.03 2.64 1.03
CA LEU A 153 -11.47 2.85 0.88
C LEU A 153 -11.90 4.31 1.08
N PHE A 154 -11.18 5.05 1.93
CA PHE A 154 -11.51 6.44 2.24
C PHE A 154 -11.02 7.35 1.12
N ASP A 155 -9.78 7.14 0.67
CA ASP A 155 -9.19 7.87 -0.43
C ASP A 155 -9.51 7.13 -1.74
N MET A 156 -10.72 7.35 -2.26
CA MET A 156 -11.27 6.59 -3.38
C MET A 156 -10.29 6.35 -4.54
N ASN A 157 -10.21 5.13 -5.06
CA ASN A 157 -9.35 4.79 -6.19
C ASN A 157 -7.82 5.03 -6.00
N THR A 158 -7.35 5.33 -4.79
CA THR A 158 -5.90 5.30 -4.50
C THR A 158 -5.27 3.91 -4.63
N PRO A 159 -5.98 2.77 -4.39
CA PRO A 159 -5.39 1.45 -4.64
C PRO A 159 -4.98 1.25 -6.10
N GLU A 160 -5.83 1.65 -7.05
CA GLU A 160 -5.57 1.50 -8.48
C GLU A 160 -4.43 2.42 -8.95
N LEU A 161 -4.39 3.66 -8.44
CA LEU A 161 -3.26 4.56 -8.68
C LEU A 161 -1.96 3.99 -8.09
N GLY A 162 -2.01 3.45 -6.87
CA GLY A 162 -0.87 2.89 -6.15
C GLY A 162 -0.31 1.63 -6.78
N ILE A 163 -1.15 0.66 -7.15
CA ILE A 163 -0.66 -0.56 -7.81
C ILE A 163 -0.08 -0.25 -9.19
N ARG A 164 -0.66 0.71 -9.91
CA ARG A 164 -0.08 1.16 -11.18
C ARG A 164 1.26 1.85 -10.98
N ALA A 165 1.39 2.71 -9.97
CA ALA A 165 2.66 3.32 -9.60
C ALA A 165 3.72 2.25 -9.24
N PHE A 166 3.36 1.22 -8.48
CA PHE A 166 4.25 0.10 -8.15
C PHE A 166 4.79 -0.61 -9.40
N ILE A 167 3.91 -0.93 -10.35
CA ILE A 167 4.28 -1.61 -11.59
C ILE A 167 5.18 -0.74 -12.47
N GLU A 168 4.75 0.49 -12.73
CA GLU A 168 5.44 1.42 -13.65
C GLU A 168 6.82 1.82 -13.11
N THR A 169 6.96 1.98 -11.79
CA THR A 169 8.24 2.31 -11.15
C THR A 169 9.12 1.09 -10.88
N ASN A 170 8.62 -0.13 -11.09
CA ASN A 170 9.27 -1.37 -10.68
C ASN A 170 9.66 -1.34 -9.18
N ALA A 171 8.79 -0.84 -8.31
CA ALA A 171 9.11 -0.66 -6.90
C ALA A 171 9.41 -2.00 -6.18
N ASP A 172 10.23 -1.93 -5.13
CA ASP A 172 10.57 -3.09 -4.27
C ASP A 172 9.37 -3.57 -3.48
N SER A 173 8.50 -2.67 -3.05
CA SER A 173 7.34 -3.04 -2.25
C SER A 173 6.09 -2.22 -2.55
N PHE A 174 4.94 -2.85 -2.32
CA PHE A 174 3.63 -2.22 -2.35
C PHE A 174 2.82 -2.60 -1.11
N PHE A 175 2.36 -1.62 -0.34
CA PHE A 175 1.55 -1.83 0.86
C PHE A 175 0.16 -1.26 0.67
N ILE A 176 -0.85 -2.01 1.09
CA ILE A 176 -2.24 -1.57 1.12
C ILE A 176 -2.86 -1.94 2.47
N ALA A 177 -3.49 -0.98 3.14
CA ALA A 177 -4.14 -1.25 4.42
C ALA A 177 -5.31 -2.23 4.27
N GLY A 178 -5.62 -2.95 5.33
CA GLY A 178 -6.62 -4.03 5.30
C GLY A 178 -8.03 -3.60 5.67
N ILE A 179 -8.24 -2.33 6.04
CA ILE A 179 -9.52 -1.83 6.51
C ILE A 179 -9.70 -0.33 6.27
N HIS A 180 -10.95 0.14 6.35
CA HIS A 180 -11.26 1.56 6.40
C HIS A 180 -10.62 2.26 7.61
N ARG A 181 -10.02 3.45 7.40
CA ARG A 181 -9.28 4.19 8.44
C ARG A 181 -10.10 4.52 9.70
N TYR A 182 -11.42 4.61 9.58
CA TYR A 182 -12.37 4.87 10.69
C TYR A 182 -13.18 3.64 11.15
N SER A 183 -12.61 2.43 11.07
CA SER A 183 -13.29 1.20 11.48
C SER A 183 -13.41 1.01 13.00
N THR A 184 -12.75 1.84 13.81
CA THR A 184 -12.92 1.87 15.28
C THR A 184 -13.27 3.29 15.73
N GLU A 185 -14.02 3.42 16.85
CA GLU A 185 -14.33 4.74 17.44
C GLU A 185 -13.05 5.50 17.85
N ALA A 186 -12.02 4.79 18.31
CA ALA A 186 -10.71 5.40 18.61
C ALA A 186 -10.15 6.12 17.38
N ALA A 187 -10.19 5.50 16.21
CA ALA A 187 -9.64 6.07 14.98
C ALA A 187 -10.30 7.40 14.53
N LYS A 188 -11.45 7.79 15.10
CA LYS A 188 -12.16 9.03 14.76
C LYS A 188 -11.64 10.28 15.50
N THR A 189 -10.72 10.13 16.46
CA THR A 189 -10.19 11.25 17.26
C THR A 189 -8.68 11.41 17.07
N SER A 190 -8.24 12.62 16.71
CA SER A 190 -6.83 12.90 16.40
C SER A 190 -5.87 12.68 17.57
N SER A 191 -6.35 12.78 18.82
CA SER A 191 -5.55 12.56 20.04
C SER A 191 -5.24 11.09 20.33
N THR A 192 -5.82 10.14 19.61
CA THR A 192 -5.60 8.69 19.82
C THR A 192 -4.94 8.00 18.63
N TRP A 193 -4.42 8.79 17.69
CA TRP A 193 -3.70 8.31 16.52
C TRP A 193 -2.47 7.46 16.88
N SER A 194 -1.77 7.78 17.97
CA SER A 194 -0.69 6.96 18.52
C SER A 194 -1.13 5.69 19.24
N ASN A 195 -2.44 5.38 19.29
CA ASN A 195 -2.94 4.18 19.96
C ASN A 195 -2.97 2.99 19.00
N ALA A 196 -2.58 1.81 19.51
CA ALA A 196 -2.64 0.55 18.79
C ALA A 196 -4.06 0.21 18.27
N THR A 197 -5.11 0.80 18.84
CA THR A 197 -6.51 0.63 18.44
C THR A 197 -6.93 1.42 17.20
N SER A 198 -6.09 2.35 16.71
CA SER A 198 -6.40 3.15 15.53
C SER A 198 -6.31 2.31 14.25
N SER A 199 -7.39 2.26 13.46
CA SER A 199 -7.37 1.64 12.11
C SER A 199 -6.72 2.52 11.04
N ASP A 200 -6.28 3.74 11.39
CA ASP A 200 -5.60 4.64 10.47
C ASP A 200 -4.09 4.31 10.40
N MET A 201 -3.70 3.53 9.38
CA MET A 201 -2.32 3.06 9.22
C MET A 201 -1.29 4.18 8.98
N ALA A 202 -1.72 5.37 8.51
CA ALA A 202 -0.83 6.51 8.33
C ALA A 202 -0.45 7.18 9.66
N HIS A 203 -1.20 6.88 10.72
CA HIS A 203 -1.06 7.51 12.03
C HIS A 203 -0.84 6.52 13.18
N ASN A 204 -1.12 5.23 12.99
CA ASN A 204 -0.95 4.19 14.01
C ASN A 204 0.52 3.76 14.16
N GLU A 205 1.14 4.20 15.26
CA GLU A 205 2.54 3.93 15.64
C GLU A 205 2.83 2.47 16.01
N HIS A 206 1.79 1.64 16.16
CA HIS A 206 1.92 0.22 16.50
C HIS A 206 1.56 -0.69 15.33
N SER A 207 1.23 -0.16 14.16
CA SER A 207 0.75 -0.96 13.04
C SER A 207 1.81 -1.88 12.43
N LEU A 208 1.40 -3.06 11.95
CA LEU A 208 2.24 -3.89 11.06
C LEU A 208 2.68 -3.09 9.82
N PHE A 209 1.82 -2.17 9.35
CA PHE A 209 2.11 -1.29 8.23
C PHE A 209 3.35 -0.42 8.49
N LEU A 210 3.43 0.21 9.67
CA LEU A 210 4.62 0.94 10.08
C LEU A 210 5.81 0.00 10.26
N GLN A 211 5.67 -1.11 10.99
CA GLN A 211 6.76 -2.06 11.24
C GLN A 211 7.44 -2.50 9.93
N LEU A 212 6.65 -2.93 8.94
CA LEU A 212 7.18 -3.34 7.63
C LEU A 212 7.77 -2.16 6.85
N ALA A 213 7.17 -0.97 6.94
CA ALA A 213 7.74 0.23 6.36
C ALA A 213 9.08 0.58 7.00
N GLU A 214 9.29 0.30 8.27
CA GLU A 214 10.59 0.51 8.91
C GLU A 214 11.62 -0.52 8.49
N ASP A 215 11.29 -1.80 8.59
CA ASP A 215 12.25 -2.88 8.43
C ASP A 215 12.72 -3.03 6.97
N PHE A 216 11.82 -2.81 6.00
CA PHE A 216 12.10 -3.06 4.58
C PHE A 216 12.50 -1.83 3.77
N THR A 217 12.61 -0.65 4.41
CA THR A 217 13.12 0.57 3.75
C THR A 217 14.52 0.96 4.21
N ARG A 218 15.00 0.40 5.34
CA ARG A 218 16.34 0.64 5.87
C ARG A 218 17.43 0.14 4.91
N PRO A 219 18.50 0.93 4.65
CA PRO A 219 19.65 0.49 3.86
C PRO A 219 20.38 -0.69 4.51
N ALA A 220 21.11 -1.45 3.70
CA ALA A 220 21.90 -2.62 4.11
C ALA A 220 22.89 -2.35 5.24
N ALA A 221 23.47 -1.15 5.32
CA ALA A 221 24.40 -0.77 6.39
C ALA A 221 23.74 -0.79 7.79
N PHE A 222 22.41 -0.69 7.83
CA PHE A 222 21.59 -0.64 9.04
C PHE A 222 20.67 -1.86 9.19
N ASN A 223 20.78 -2.83 8.27
CA ASN A 223 19.92 -4.01 8.18
C ASN A 223 20.74 -5.30 8.16
N ARG A 224 20.14 -6.45 8.51
CA ARG A 224 20.78 -7.77 8.34
C ARG A 224 20.83 -8.24 6.86
N TYR A 225 20.56 -7.37 5.89
CA TYR A 225 20.50 -7.67 4.46
C TYR A 225 21.63 -6.96 3.73
N ARG A 226 22.45 -7.70 2.98
CA ARG A 226 23.38 -7.08 2.03
C ARG A 226 22.59 -6.62 0.79
N GLY A 227 22.85 -5.40 0.30
CA GLY A 227 22.37 -4.93 -1.01
C GLY A 227 21.12 -4.03 -1.04
N LEU A 228 20.44 -3.78 0.08
CA LEU A 228 19.37 -2.78 0.16
C LEU A 228 19.95 -1.36 0.12
N ARG A 229 19.45 -0.53 -0.79
CA ARG A 229 19.80 0.90 -0.91
C ARG A 229 18.85 1.72 -0.05
N ALA A 230 19.21 2.97 0.25
CA ALA A 230 18.28 3.94 0.77
C ALA A 230 17.00 3.94 -0.08
N THR A 231 15.85 3.73 0.57
CA THR A 231 14.56 3.55 -0.11
C THR A 231 13.77 4.84 -0.09
N THR A 232 13.13 5.18 -1.21
CA THR A 232 12.13 6.25 -1.23
C THR A 232 10.74 5.65 -1.03
N VAL A 233 10.10 6.03 0.06
CA VAL A 233 8.70 5.69 0.34
C VAL A 233 7.80 6.73 -0.30
N ILE A 234 6.82 6.26 -1.06
CA ILE A 234 5.79 7.10 -1.69
C ILE A 234 4.45 6.65 -1.13
N GLN A 235 3.86 7.48 -0.28
CA GLN A 235 2.57 7.19 0.32
C GLN A 235 1.48 8.03 -0.33
N ILE A 236 0.62 7.35 -1.09
CA ILE A 236 -0.42 7.96 -1.91
C ILE A 236 -1.70 8.05 -1.09
N HIS A 237 -2.23 9.27 -1.03
CA HIS A 237 -3.50 9.63 -0.43
C HIS A 237 -4.39 10.36 -1.46
N GLY A 238 -5.61 10.63 -1.04
CA GLY A 238 -6.57 11.39 -1.81
C GLY A 238 -7.32 12.38 -0.95
N PHE A 239 -7.44 13.60 -1.46
CA PHE A 239 -8.34 14.61 -0.91
C PHE A 239 -9.51 14.83 -1.88
N GLY A 240 -10.58 15.45 -1.39
CA GLY A 240 -11.65 15.97 -2.24
C GLY A 240 -11.67 17.49 -2.15
N ASN A 241 -11.71 18.17 -3.29
CA ASN A 241 -12.19 19.56 -3.38
C ASN A 241 -13.73 19.61 -3.32
N SER A 242 -14.36 18.61 -2.71
CA SER A 242 -15.80 18.41 -2.76
C SER A 242 -16.29 17.88 -1.43
N ASP A 243 -17.28 18.58 -0.89
CA ASP A 243 -18.00 18.13 0.28
C ASP A 243 -19.12 17.18 -0.16
N MET A 244 -19.45 16.21 0.70
CA MET A 244 -20.63 15.37 0.51
C MET A 244 -21.75 15.98 1.35
N GLU A 245 -22.59 16.81 0.74
CA GLU A 245 -23.82 17.32 1.35
C GLU A 245 -25.02 16.58 0.74
N ASP A 246 -25.90 16.02 1.58
CA ASP A 246 -27.16 15.37 1.17
C ASP A 246 -27.01 14.30 0.06
N GLY A 247 -25.91 13.54 0.08
CA GLY A 247 -25.64 12.47 -0.90
C GLY A 247 -25.31 12.98 -2.31
N LYS A 248 -25.05 14.29 -2.47
CA LYS A 248 -24.56 14.90 -3.72
C LYS A 248 -23.15 15.45 -3.51
N TRP A 249 -22.28 15.18 -4.47
CA TRP A 249 -20.95 15.77 -4.49
C TRP A 249 -21.04 17.22 -4.96
N THR A 250 -20.87 18.16 -4.04
CA THR A 250 -20.73 19.57 -4.36
C THR A 250 -19.25 19.92 -4.37
N TYR A 251 -18.73 20.27 -5.55
CA TYR A 251 -17.42 20.89 -5.67
C TYR A 251 -17.42 22.15 -4.77
N ASN A 252 -16.48 22.22 -3.83
CA ASN A 252 -16.30 23.36 -2.95
C ASN A 252 -15.28 24.31 -3.59
N PRO A 253 -15.73 25.39 -4.26
CA PRO A 253 -14.84 26.32 -4.94
C PRO A 253 -13.99 27.17 -3.97
N LYS A 254 -14.19 27.07 -2.65
CA LYS A 254 -13.47 27.88 -1.64
C LYS A 254 -12.07 27.35 -1.31
N ARG A 255 -11.71 26.14 -1.75
CA ARG A 255 -10.35 25.58 -1.65
C ARG A 255 -9.86 25.19 -3.02
N THR A 256 -9.12 26.09 -3.68
CA THR A 256 -8.54 25.83 -5.00
C THR A 256 -7.22 25.07 -4.85
N TYR A 257 -7.27 23.79 -4.49
CA TYR A 257 -6.06 22.97 -4.50
C TYR A 257 -5.65 22.61 -5.93
N PRO A 258 -4.34 22.61 -6.25
CA PRO A 258 -3.81 21.86 -7.37
C PRO A 258 -4.24 20.39 -7.34
N GLN A 259 -4.25 19.72 -8.49
CA GLN A 259 -4.69 18.33 -8.59
C GLN A 259 -3.81 17.34 -7.83
N ILE A 260 -2.57 17.70 -7.54
CA ILE A 260 -1.61 16.91 -6.78
C ILE A 260 -0.93 17.82 -5.76
N ILE A 261 -0.92 17.45 -4.48
CA ILE A 261 -0.08 18.08 -3.47
C ILE A 261 1.06 17.11 -3.11
N LEU A 262 2.27 17.63 -3.08
CA LEU A 262 3.49 16.91 -2.77
C LEU A 262 4.04 17.41 -1.43
N SER A 263 4.38 16.49 -0.54
CA SER A 263 4.99 16.81 0.76
C SER A 263 6.01 15.76 1.14
N ASN A 264 6.96 16.10 2.02
CA ASN A 264 7.78 15.11 2.72
C ASN A 264 7.32 14.92 4.19
N GLY A 265 6.23 15.57 4.61
CA GLY A 265 5.68 15.50 5.97
C GLY A 265 6.43 16.30 7.03
N ASP A 266 7.37 17.17 6.64
CA ASP A 266 8.20 17.93 7.56
C ASP A 266 7.62 19.33 7.86
N GLU A 267 7.00 19.48 9.03
CA GLU A 267 6.44 20.75 9.49
C GLU A 267 7.50 21.85 9.72
N SER A 268 8.78 21.48 9.83
CA SER A 268 9.88 22.42 10.07
C SER A 268 10.38 23.15 8.83
N LEU A 269 9.80 22.86 7.65
CA LEU A 269 10.27 23.43 6.38
C LEU A 269 10.24 24.98 6.38
N GLN A 270 9.36 25.64 7.15
CA GLN A 270 9.37 27.11 7.36
C GLN A 270 9.54 27.95 6.07
N GLY A 271 8.89 27.54 4.98
CA GLY A 271 8.97 28.16 3.64
C GLY A 271 10.01 27.54 2.71
N LYS A 272 10.86 26.62 3.19
CA LYS A 272 11.84 25.89 2.37
C LYS A 272 11.16 24.79 1.57
N ARG A 273 11.68 24.52 0.38
CA ARG A 273 11.22 23.43 -0.48
C ARG A 273 12.23 22.30 -0.53
N VAL A 274 11.73 21.10 -0.78
CA VAL A 274 12.54 19.89 -0.96
C VAL A 274 12.75 19.67 -2.45
N ALA A 275 14.00 19.65 -2.90
CA ALA A 275 14.36 19.63 -4.32
C ALA A 275 13.66 18.51 -5.12
N ILE A 276 13.57 17.30 -4.56
CA ILE A 276 12.89 16.19 -5.23
C ILE A 276 11.40 16.43 -5.45
N LEU A 277 10.72 17.14 -4.54
CA LEU A 277 9.31 17.49 -4.68
C LEU A 277 9.13 18.55 -5.77
N ASP A 278 10.05 19.52 -5.86
CA ASP A 278 10.04 20.52 -6.94
C ASP A 278 10.32 19.88 -8.31
N MET A 279 11.28 18.94 -8.41
CA MET A 279 11.54 18.17 -9.63
C MET A 279 10.31 17.37 -10.04
N LEU A 280 9.68 16.68 -9.09
CA LEU A 280 8.48 15.90 -9.35
C LEU A 280 7.31 16.78 -9.83
N SER A 281 7.10 17.91 -9.14
CA SER A 281 6.13 18.95 -9.51
C SER A 281 6.35 19.43 -10.96
N HIS A 282 7.59 19.77 -11.29
CA HIS A 282 7.97 20.23 -12.63
C HIS A 282 7.75 19.17 -13.72
N GLU A 283 8.04 17.90 -13.44
CA GLU A 283 7.86 16.81 -14.40
C GLU A 283 6.38 16.48 -14.63
N PHE A 284 5.53 16.56 -13.61
CA PHE A 284 4.08 16.49 -13.77
C PHE A 284 3.56 17.63 -14.67
N TRP A 285 4.10 18.84 -14.48
CA TRP A 285 3.78 20.01 -15.29
C TRP A 285 4.25 19.88 -16.75
N LYS A 286 5.52 19.50 -16.97
CA LYS A 286 6.16 19.39 -18.30
C LYS A 286 5.54 18.32 -19.19
N ARG A 287 5.23 17.14 -18.66
CA ARG A 287 4.69 16.02 -19.44
C ARG A 287 3.25 16.22 -19.90
N ALA A 288 2.77 17.45 -19.86
CA ALA A 288 1.48 17.88 -20.36
C ALA A 288 1.52 18.43 -21.80
N SER A 289 2.61 18.22 -22.53
CA SER A 289 2.79 18.79 -23.87
C SER A 289 2.89 17.71 -24.95
N ALA A 290 1.75 17.10 -25.29
CA ALA A 290 1.46 16.50 -26.61
C ALA A 290 -0.03 16.04 -26.69
N GLY A 291 -0.99 16.98 -26.72
CA GLY A 291 -2.41 16.66 -27.01
C GLY A 291 -3.44 17.33 -26.09
N ASN A 292 -4.71 16.91 -26.20
CA ASN A 292 -5.87 17.37 -25.38
C ASN A 292 -5.78 16.98 -23.88
N ASP A 293 -4.62 16.51 -23.43
CA ASP A 293 -4.38 16.08 -22.06
C ASP A 293 -4.31 17.28 -21.11
N GLN A 294 -5.25 17.34 -20.17
CA GLN A 294 -5.21 18.36 -19.12
C GLN A 294 -3.89 18.24 -18.33
N LYS A 295 -3.19 19.37 -18.18
CA LYS A 295 -2.03 19.52 -17.30
C LYS A 295 -2.39 19.02 -15.90
N MET A 296 -1.59 18.13 -15.31
CA MET A 296 -1.74 17.78 -13.90
C MET A 296 -1.13 18.91 -13.07
N THR A 297 -1.95 19.74 -12.43
CA THR A 297 -1.46 20.85 -11.61
C THR A 297 -0.92 20.33 -10.28
N THR A 298 0.18 20.92 -9.82
CA THR A 298 0.91 20.47 -8.63
C THR A 298 1.10 21.60 -7.62
N GLY A 299 1.04 21.27 -6.34
CA GLY A 299 1.45 22.12 -5.21
C GLY A 299 2.51 21.41 -4.38
N VAL A 300 3.46 22.15 -3.80
CA VAL A 300 4.52 21.59 -2.95
C VAL A 300 4.38 22.20 -1.55
N TYR A 301 4.14 21.36 -0.55
CA TYR A 301 4.15 21.76 0.85
C TYR A 301 5.54 22.28 1.24
N ASN A 302 5.57 23.44 1.87
CA ASN A 302 6.80 24.12 2.29
C ASN A 302 6.80 24.48 3.78
N GLY A 303 5.90 23.95 4.58
CA GLY A 303 5.71 24.34 5.99
C GLY A 303 4.39 25.08 6.24
N TRP A 304 3.83 25.76 5.23
CA TRP A 304 2.62 26.58 5.39
C TRP A 304 1.59 26.34 4.29
N GLU A 305 2.00 26.34 3.01
CA GLU A 305 1.10 26.11 1.88
C GLU A 305 0.60 24.67 1.91
N PHE A 306 -0.73 24.47 1.81
CA PHE A 306 -1.36 23.14 1.84
C PHE A 306 -1.17 22.40 3.17
N GLY A 307 -1.11 23.11 4.30
CA GLY A 307 -0.80 22.52 5.61
C GLY A 307 -1.72 21.39 6.07
N ASP A 308 -2.99 21.38 5.64
CA ASP A 308 -3.93 20.29 5.92
C ASP A 308 -3.71 19.02 5.07
N LEU A 309 -2.95 19.14 3.98
CA LEU A 309 -2.53 18.06 3.09
C LEU A 309 -1.01 17.80 3.18
N GLY A 310 -0.37 18.34 4.22
CA GLY A 310 1.08 18.30 4.40
C GLY A 310 1.62 16.99 4.98
N ALA A 311 0.76 16.08 5.46
CA ALA A 311 1.15 14.83 6.15
C ALA A 311 2.13 15.00 7.33
N THR A 312 2.04 16.10 8.07
CA THR A 312 2.91 16.35 9.24
C THR A 312 2.65 15.36 10.39
N GLY A 313 1.42 14.84 10.49
CA GLY A 313 1.04 13.79 11.44
C GLY A 313 1.49 12.38 11.04
N ASN A 314 1.95 12.17 9.81
CA ASN A 314 2.17 10.83 9.26
C ASN A 314 3.34 10.11 9.96
N ILE A 315 3.05 8.97 10.60
CA ILE A 315 4.06 8.27 11.40
C ILE A 315 5.15 7.63 10.54
N VAL A 316 4.79 7.06 9.38
CA VAL A 316 5.78 6.46 8.47
C VAL A 316 6.78 7.53 8.01
N GLY A 317 6.28 8.70 7.60
CA GLY A 317 7.13 9.81 7.21
C GLY A 317 8.02 10.32 8.34
N ARG A 318 7.45 10.49 9.55
CA ARG A 318 8.18 10.90 10.75
C ARG A 318 9.32 9.94 11.07
N CYS A 319 9.05 8.64 11.12
CA CYS A 319 10.04 7.62 11.44
C CYS A 319 11.15 7.55 10.38
N ILE A 320 10.81 7.61 9.09
CA ILE A 320 11.81 7.58 8.00
C ILE A 320 12.73 8.80 8.08
N ARG A 321 12.19 10.00 8.25
CA ARG A 321 13.00 11.23 8.37
C ARG A 321 13.93 11.18 9.58
N ALA A 322 13.43 10.68 10.71
CA ALA A 322 14.20 10.61 11.96
C ALA A 322 15.42 9.70 11.90
N ARG A 323 15.49 8.74 10.96
CA ARG A 323 16.61 7.79 10.85
C ARG A 323 17.90 8.40 10.31
N GLY A 324 17.81 9.42 9.45
CA GLY A 324 18.98 10.02 8.80
C GLY A 324 19.82 9.04 7.96
N ASP A 325 19.23 7.92 7.52
CA ASP A 325 19.93 6.83 6.81
C ASP A 325 19.93 6.99 5.27
N GLY A 326 19.51 8.17 4.79
CA GLY A 326 19.33 8.49 3.38
C GLY A 326 17.98 8.08 2.80
N SER A 327 17.18 7.27 3.51
CA SER A 327 15.81 6.96 3.07
C SER A 327 14.96 8.21 3.04
N THR A 328 14.04 8.29 2.08
CA THR A 328 13.23 9.48 1.83
C THR A 328 11.75 9.13 1.92
N PHE A 329 10.93 10.06 2.40
CA PHE A 329 9.48 9.95 2.38
C PHE A 329 8.87 11.03 1.50
N ILE A 330 8.00 10.62 0.58
CA ILE A 330 7.20 11.46 -0.29
C ILE A 330 5.73 11.11 -0.03
N HIS A 331 4.98 12.07 0.46
CA HIS A 331 3.54 12.04 0.54
C HIS A 331 2.94 12.69 -0.70
N ILE A 332 1.97 12.02 -1.30
CA ILE A 332 1.27 12.52 -2.49
C ILE A 332 -0.22 12.48 -2.24
N GLU A 333 -0.84 13.66 -2.24
CA GLU A 333 -2.28 13.85 -2.11
C GLU A 333 -2.85 14.14 -3.49
N THR A 334 -3.88 13.41 -3.90
CA THR A 334 -4.42 13.50 -5.27
C THR A 334 -5.90 13.82 -5.31
N ASP A 335 -6.29 14.74 -6.19
CA ASP A 335 -7.69 15.13 -6.43
C ASP A 335 -8.45 14.02 -7.19
N PRO A 336 -9.79 13.91 -7.03
CA PRO A 336 -10.59 12.90 -7.74
C PRO A 336 -10.49 12.97 -9.27
N SER A 337 -10.14 14.11 -9.85
CA SER A 337 -9.91 14.24 -11.30
C SER A 337 -8.67 13.48 -11.81
N ILE A 338 -7.69 13.23 -10.94
CA ILE A 338 -6.54 12.34 -11.21
C ILE A 338 -6.92 10.89 -10.91
N ARG A 339 -7.78 10.69 -9.91
CA ARG A 339 -8.32 9.39 -9.46
C ARG A 339 -9.67 9.03 -10.09
N VAL A 340 -9.90 9.46 -11.34
CA VAL A 340 -11.16 9.41 -12.12
C VAL A 340 -12.22 8.46 -11.57
N THR A 341 -13.36 9.03 -11.16
CA THR A 341 -14.55 8.26 -10.76
C THR A 341 -15.58 8.21 -11.90
N ASP A 342 -16.49 7.24 -11.86
CA ASP A 342 -17.55 7.13 -12.87
C ASP A 342 -18.49 8.35 -12.85
N GLY A 343 -18.72 8.93 -11.66
CA GLY A 343 -19.46 10.19 -11.51
C GLY A 343 -18.76 11.36 -12.21
N TRP A 344 -17.45 11.50 -12.03
CA TRP A 344 -16.65 12.55 -12.67
C TRP A 344 -16.62 12.39 -14.20
N ALA A 345 -16.44 11.17 -14.67
CA ALA A 345 -16.45 10.84 -16.09
C ALA A 345 -17.83 11.10 -16.74
N LYS A 346 -18.92 10.77 -16.04
CA LYS A 346 -20.28 11.03 -16.50
C LYS A 346 -20.58 12.52 -16.68
N VAL A 347 -20.14 13.37 -15.74
CA VAL A 347 -20.31 14.83 -15.83
C VAL A 347 -19.62 15.41 -17.06
N ARG A 348 -18.50 14.81 -17.48
CA ARG A 348 -17.68 15.30 -18.60
C ARG A 348 -17.80 14.48 -19.89
N GLN A 349 -18.75 13.53 -19.95
CA GLN A 349 -18.98 12.66 -21.11
C GLN A 349 -17.71 11.93 -21.59
N ILE A 350 -16.88 11.48 -20.65
CA ILE A 350 -15.61 10.80 -20.92
C ILE A 350 -15.77 9.29 -20.66
N ASP A 351 -15.02 8.48 -21.40
CA ASP A 351 -14.84 7.07 -21.04
C ASP A 351 -14.02 6.98 -19.75
N ALA A 352 -14.72 6.69 -18.65
CA ALA A 352 -14.13 6.60 -17.31
C ALA A 352 -12.99 5.60 -17.23
N ARG A 353 -13.10 4.47 -17.94
CA ARG A 353 -12.13 3.39 -17.87
C ARG A 353 -10.88 3.74 -18.65
N ALA A 354 -11.05 4.26 -19.87
CA ALA A 354 -9.92 4.67 -20.71
C ALA A 354 -9.16 5.87 -20.11
N ASP A 355 -9.86 6.91 -19.64
CA ASP A 355 -9.24 8.10 -19.03
C ASP A 355 -8.49 7.73 -17.74
N ARG A 356 -9.09 6.87 -16.91
CA ARG A 356 -8.47 6.35 -15.69
C ARG A 356 -7.18 5.59 -16.00
N ALA A 357 -7.22 4.65 -16.96
CA ALA A 357 -6.06 3.87 -17.35
C ALA A 357 -4.93 4.76 -17.88
N GLU A 358 -5.24 5.81 -18.66
CA GLU A 358 -4.20 6.73 -19.13
C GLU A 358 -3.61 7.56 -18.00
N LYS A 359 -4.43 8.16 -17.14
CA LYS A 359 -3.96 8.98 -16.02
C LYS A 359 -3.11 8.19 -15.04
N TYR A 360 -3.50 6.95 -14.71
CA TYR A 360 -2.71 6.11 -13.82
C TYR A 360 -1.36 5.73 -14.44
N ARG A 361 -1.35 5.37 -15.72
CA ARG A 361 -0.10 5.10 -16.46
C ARG A 361 0.79 6.33 -16.51
N ARG A 362 0.24 7.51 -16.78
CA ARG A 362 1.00 8.76 -16.85
C ARG A 362 1.56 9.14 -15.47
N PHE A 363 0.79 8.97 -14.41
CA PHE A 363 1.24 9.21 -13.05
C PHE A 363 2.42 8.31 -12.67
N GLY A 364 2.28 6.98 -12.85
CA GLY A 364 3.35 6.03 -12.58
C GLY A 364 4.61 6.26 -13.44
N ARG A 365 4.43 6.57 -14.74
CA ARG A 365 5.55 6.91 -15.63
C ARG A 365 6.29 8.16 -15.19
N THR A 366 5.58 9.20 -14.75
CA THR A 366 6.21 10.43 -14.24
C THR A 366 6.99 10.18 -12.96
N LEU A 367 6.42 9.41 -12.02
CA LEU A 367 7.15 8.98 -10.82
C LEU A 367 8.43 8.25 -11.21
N ARG A 368 8.33 7.24 -12.08
CA ARG A 368 9.51 6.48 -12.54
C ARG A 368 10.58 7.43 -13.07
N LEU A 369 10.21 8.32 -13.99
CA LEU A 369 11.15 9.20 -14.67
C LEU A 369 11.89 10.15 -13.71
N VAL A 370 11.22 10.70 -12.71
CA VAL A 370 11.86 11.56 -11.70
C VAL A 370 12.76 10.75 -10.78
N LEU A 371 12.31 9.55 -10.39
CA LEU A 371 13.00 8.72 -9.40
C LEU A 371 14.18 7.93 -10.00
N THR A 372 14.18 7.71 -11.31
CA THR A 372 15.24 6.99 -12.05
C THR A 372 16.09 7.89 -12.93
N ALA A 373 15.91 9.21 -12.90
CA ALA A 373 16.81 10.13 -13.60
C ALA A 373 18.25 9.93 -13.08
N ASP A 374 19.27 10.18 -13.91
CA ASP A 374 20.67 10.00 -13.52
C ASP A 374 21.07 10.92 -12.34
N ASP A 375 20.36 12.03 -12.19
CA ASP A 375 20.32 12.97 -11.07
C ASP A 375 19.17 12.69 -10.09
N GLY A 376 18.56 11.51 -10.07
CA GLY A 376 17.43 11.17 -9.20
C GLY A 376 17.81 11.09 -7.70
N PRO A 377 16.85 10.78 -6.81
CA PRO A 377 17.08 10.64 -5.36
C PRO A 377 18.31 9.81 -4.99
N ALA A 378 18.67 8.81 -5.81
CA ALA A 378 19.86 8.00 -5.58
C ALA A 378 21.18 8.80 -5.54
N GLN A 379 21.25 10.00 -6.14
CA GLN A 379 22.40 10.91 -6.08
C GLN A 379 22.15 12.18 -5.24
N PHE A 380 20.92 12.73 -5.19
CA PHE A 380 20.63 13.92 -4.38
C PHE A 380 20.74 13.71 -2.86
N ILE A 381 20.81 12.46 -2.39
CA ILE A 381 21.05 12.10 -0.98
C ILE A 381 22.41 12.62 -0.46
N VAL A 382 23.32 13.11 -1.32
CA VAL A 382 24.63 13.59 -0.88
C VAL A 382 24.68 15.10 -0.57
N GLN A 383 23.66 15.91 -0.88
CA GLN A 383 23.82 17.38 -0.81
C GLN A 383 23.30 18.12 0.44
N LYS A 384 22.93 17.43 1.53
CA LYS A 384 22.88 18.04 2.88
C LYS A 384 23.17 17.03 4.00
N LEU A 385 24.43 16.59 4.05
CA LEU A 385 25.24 16.69 5.27
C LEU A 385 26.26 17.81 5.05
#